data_AF-D4ZFH5-F1
#
_entry.id   AF-D4ZFH5-F1
#
_cell.length_a   1.000
_cell.length_b   1.000
_cell.length_c   1.000
_cell.angle_alpha   90.00
_cell.angle_beta   90.00
_cell.angle_gamma   90.00
#
_symmetry.space_group_name_H-M   'P 1'
#
loop_
_entity.id
_entity.type
_entity.pdbx_description
1 polymer ?
#
loop_
_entity_poly.entity_id
_entity_poly.type
_entity_poly.pdbx_seq_one_letter_code
_entity_poly.pdbx_strand_id
1 'polypeptide(L)'
;MVIPVYYTSEVNSITIMKHYRTSDKYQRLNGFTLIELILVIIVLGILAVVAAPRFMDLNRDAKTSSVSGFQGSIEDALKMVHMKAQIDNGLGDNVNLDTQFGSYQFYRGYPETKSEATNPNLYFLETFLQLGAADSESKNNLTRTANYANIGVYEDNGFSRIGYGSGNLLAGLCYAEYFHTSLAQGVSIETRGC
;
A
#
# COMPACT_ATOMS: atom_id res chain seq x y z
N MET A 1 18.57 33.32 -52.57
CA MET A 1 18.96 34.34 -53.55
C MET A 1 17.75 35.25 -53.77
N VAL A 2 17.97 36.54 -53.56
CA VAL A 2 17.03 37.68 -53.59
C VAL A 2 16.36 37.70 -54.99
N ILE A 3 15.11 38.13 -55.22
CA ILE A 3 14.62 39.51 -55.12
C ILE A 3 13.07 39.52 -55.31
N PRO A 4 12.31 40.31 -54.54
CA PRO A 4 10.91 40.62 -54.85
C PRO A 4 10.83 41.69 -55.96
N VAL A 5 9.91 41.53 -56.91
CA VAL A 5 9.56 42.60 -57.85
C VAL A 5 8.21 43.17 -57.43
N TYR A 6 8.23 44.36 -56.84
CA TYR A 6 7.05 45.21 -56.77
C TYR A 6 6.97 46.01 -58.07
N TYR A 7 5.87 45.86 -58.80
CA TYR A 7 5.44 46.90 -59.72
C TYR A 7 4.04 47.36 -59.36
N THR A 8 3.89 48.66 -59.43
CA THR A 8 2.80 49.48 -58.94
C THR A 8 1.70 49.63 -60.01
N SER A 9 0.66 50.35 -59.62
CA SER A 9 -0.34 51.02 -60.47
C SER A 9 -1.57 50.19 -60.90
N GLU A 10 -2.61 50.38 -60.08
CA GLU A 10 -3.90 51.00 -60.46
C GLU A 10 -4.79 50.34 -61.53
N VAL A 11 -5.85 49.71 -61.00
CA VAL A 11 -7.27 49.74 -61.42
C VAL A 11 -7.61 49.74 -62.91
N ASN A 12 -8.09 48.59 -63.41
CA ASN A 12 -9.51 48.39 -63.75
C ASN A 12 -9.78 46.99 -64.30
N SER A 13 -10.33 46.12 -63.47
CA SER A 13 -11.36 45.16 -63.88
C SER A 13 -11.94 44.53 -62.62
N ILE A 14 -13.24 44.68 -62.45
CA ILE A 14 -14.02 43.96 -61.43
C ILE A 14 -13.88 42.46 -61.76
N THR A 15 -12.87 41.82 -61.17
CA THR A 15 -12.79 40.36 -61.14
C THR A 15 -13.68 39.93 -59.99
N ILE A 16 -14.90 39.47 -60.30
CA ILE A 16 -15.79 38.87 -59.31
C ILE A 16 -15.10 37.62 -58.76
N MET A 17 -14.47 37.74 -57.59
CA MET A 17 -14.09 36.60 -56.77
C MET A 17 -15.38 35.87 -56.38
N LYS A 18 -15.71 34.80 -57.12
CA LYS A 18 -16.71 33.83 -56.67
C LYS A 18 -16.21 33.26 -55.34
N HIS A 19 -16.80 33.71 -54.24
CA HIS A 19 -16.67 33.06 -52.95
C HIS A 19 -17.22 31.64 -53.07
N TYR A 20 -16.34 30.67 -53.27
CA TYR A 20 -16.68 29.27 -53.11
C TYR A 20 -16.87 29.04 -51.61
N ARG A 21 -18.08 29.31 -51.12
CA ARG A 21 -18.52 28.81 -49.81
C ARG A 21 -18.50 27.30 -49.92
N THR A 22 -17.48 26.66 -49.36
CA THR A 22 -17.51 25.22 -49.12
C THR A 22 -18.73 24.95 -48.25
N SER A 23 -19.70 24.24 -48.81
CA SER A 23 -20.86 23.77 -48.07
C SER A 23 -20.36 22.68 -47.14
N ASP A 24 -20.10 23.04 -45.88
CA ASP A 24 -19.89 22.04 -44.83
C ASP A 24 -21.18 21.21 -44.73
N LYS A 25 -21.10 19.98 -45.22
CA LYS A 25 -22.14 18.98 -45.00
C LYS A 25 -22.19 18.74 -43.50
N TYR A 26 -23.21 19.26 -42.83
CA TYR A 26 -23.59 18.78 -41.50
C TYR A 26 -23.90 17.29 -41.64
N GLN A 27 -22.93 16.44 -41.28
CA GLN A 27 -23.23 15.05 -41.01
C GLN A 27 -24.31 15.08 -39.93
N ARG A 28 -25.47 14.48 -40.21
CA ARG A 28 -26.49 14.32 -39.18
C ARG A 28 -25.84 13.52 -38.07
N LEU A 29 -25.49 14.19 -36.98
CA LEU A 29 -25.18 13.53 -35.72
C LEU A 29 -26.49 12.85 -35.32
N ASN A 30 -26.58 11.55 -35.59
CA ASN A 30 -27.63 10.72 -35.04
C ASN A 30 -27.47 10.81 -33.52
N GLY A 31 -28.31 11.62 -32.87
CA GLY A 31 -28.32 11.73 -31.42
C GLY A 31 -28.70 10.40 -30.78
N PHE A 32 -28.17 10.14 -29.59
CA PHE A 32 -28.61 9.01 -28.76
C PHE A 32 -30.13 9.07 -28.55
N THR A 33 -30.79 7.93 -28.68
CA THR A 33 -32.22 7.85 -28.40
C THR A 33 -32.46 7.81 -26.88
N LEU A 34 -33.59 8.35 -26.42
CA LEU A 34 -33.95 8.30 -24.99
C LEU A 34 -34.02 6.85 -24.47
N ILE A 35 -34.50 5.92 -25.31
CA ILE A 35 -34.58 4.50 -24.95
C ILE A 35 -33.20 3.88 -24.79
N GLU A 36 -32.22 4.25 -25.61
CA GLU A 36 -30.86 3.73 -25.54
C GLU A 36 -30.16 4.16 -24.24
N LEU A 37 -30.35 5.40 -23.82
CA LEU A 37 -29.86 5.86 -22.52
C LEU A 37 -30.55 5.13 -21.36
N ILE A 38 -31.87 4.94 -21.44
CA ILE A 38 -32.65 4.22 -20.42
C ILE A 38 -32.21 2.75 -20.32
N LEU A 39 -32.00 2.09 -21.45
CA LEU A 39 -31.58 0.69 -21.47
C LEU A 39 -30.18 0.52 -20.87
N VAL A 40 -29.25 1.45 -21.14
CA VAL A 40 -27.90 1.43 -20.56
C VAL A 40 -27.95 1.53 -19.04
N ILE A 41 -28.72 2.47 -18.47
CA ILE A 41 -28.81 2.59 -17.01
C ILE A 41 -29.51 1.39 -16.36
N ILE A 42 -30.47 0.75 -17.06
CA ILE A 42 -31.13 -0.47 -16.57
C ILE A 42 -30.12 -1.61 -16.51
N VAL A 43 -29.35 -1.83 -17.58
CA VAL A 43 -28.34 -2.88 -17.63
C VAL A 43 -27.25 -2.63 -16.58
N LEU A 44 -26.73 -1.40 -16.48
CA LEU A 44 -25.76 -1.02 -15.44
C LEU A 44 -26.32 -1.21 -14.02
N GLY A 45 -27.61 -0.93 -13.82
CA GLY A 45 -28.29 -1.15 -12.54
C GLY A 45 -28.31 -2.62 -12.12
N ILE A 46 -28.65 -3.53 -13.05
CA ILE A 46 -28.66 -4.98 -12.77
C ILE A 46 -27.24 -5.49 -12.47
N LEU A 47 -26.26 -5.08 -13.29
CA LEU A 47 -24.87 -5.48 -13.09
C LEU A 47 -24.32 -5.01 -11.74
N ALA A 48 -24.67 -3.80 -11.29
CA ALA A 48 -24.25 -3.27 -10.01
C ALA A 48 -24.79 -4.10 -8.83
N VAL A 49 -26.08 -4.48 -8.86
CA VAL A 49 -26.71 -5.25 -7.77
C VAL A 49 -26.08 -6.64 -7.61
N VAL A 50 -25.74 -7.31 -8.72
CA VAL A 50 -25.12 -8.64 -8.68
C VAL A 50 -23.63 -8.57 -8.33
N ALA A 51 -22.91 -7.54 -8.78
CA ALA A 51 -21.47 -7.42 -8.57
C ALA A 51 -21.10 -6.95 -7.14
N ALA A 52 -21.92 -6.09 -6.53
CA ALA A 52 -21.64 -5.49 -5.22
C ALA A 52 -21.33 -6.49 -4.09
N PRO A 53 -22.16 -7.53 -3.81
CA PRO A 53 -21.88 -8.46 -2.71
C PRO A 53 -20.58 -9.25 -2.94
N ARG A 54 -20.36 -9.74 -4.16
CA ARG A 54 -19.15 -10.49 -4.51
C ARG A 54 -17.89 -9.64 -4.39
N PHE A 55 -17.95 -8.35 -4.73
CA PHE A 55 -16.82 -7.45 -4.56
C PHE A 55 -16.45 -7.28 -3.09
N MET A 56 -17.42 -7.24 -2.18
CA MET A 56 -17.15 -7.15 -0.73
C MET A 56 -16.45 -8.42 -0.20
N ASP A 57 -16.92 -9.60 -0.60
CA ASP A 57 -16.31 -10.88 -0.21
C ASP A 57 -14.85 -10.98 -0.69
N LEU A 58 -14.58 -10.60 -1.95
CA LEU A 58 -13.22 -10.61 -2.50
C LEU A 58 -12.27 -9.69 -1.73
N ASN A 59 -12.74 -8.52 -1.28
CA ASN A 59 -11.92 -7.62 -0.47
C ASN A 59 -11.59 -8.23 0.90
N ARG A 60 -12.55 -8.89 1.54
CA ARG A 60 -12.36 -9.59 2.81
C ARG A 60 -11.37 -10.75 2.69
N ASP A 61 -11.52 -11.57 1.66
CA ASP A 61 -10.62 -12.69 1.39
C ASP A 61 -9.20 -12.18 1.07
N ALA A 62 -9.07 -11.09 0.31
CA ALA A 62 -7.78 -10.48 0.00
C ALA A 62 -7.06 -9.97 1.26
N LYS A 63 -7.79 -9.34 2.19
CA LYS A 63 -7.23 -8.90 3.48
C LYS A 63 -6.79 -10.09 4.33
N THR A 64 -7.65 -11.11 4.44
CA THR A 64 -7.35 -12.33 5.20
C THR A 64 -6.11 -13.04 4.66
N SER A 65 -5.99 -13.15 3.34
CA SER A 65 -4.82 -13.73 2.68
C SER A 65 -3.56 -12.90 2.92
N SER A 66 -3.65 -11.57 2.88
CA SER A 66 -2.50 -10.69 3.14
C SER A 66 -2.00 -10.83 4.58
N VAL A 67 -2.91 -10.84 5.55
CA VAL A 67 -2.57 -11.06 6.97
C VAL A 67 -1.93 -12.43 7.20
N SER A 68 -2.44 -13.47 6.54
CA SER A 68 -1.82 -14.81 6.58
C SER A 68 -0.41 -14.80 5.95
N GLY A 69 -0.20 -14.01 4.90
CA GLY A 69 1.13 -13.79 4.30
C GLY A 69 2.10 -13.08 5.23
N PHE A 70 1.62 -12.11 6.02
CA PHE A 70 2.44 -11.45 7.03
C PHE A 70 2.83 -12.41 8.16
N GLN A 71 1.92 -13.27 8.62
CA GLN A 71 2.24 -14.32 9.58
C GLN A 71 3.40 -15.20 9.08
N GLY A 72 3.31 -15.71 7.85
CA GLY A 72 4.38 -16.53 7.27
C GLY A 72 5.72 -15.78 7.21
N SER A 73 5.68 -14.51 6.82
CA SER A 73 6.88 -13.67 6.75
C SER A 73 7.52 -13.45 8.13
N ILE A 74 6.71 -13.23 9.17
CA ILE A 74 7.17 -13.13 10.56
C ILE A 74 7.77 -14.47 11.02
N GLU A 75 7.09 -15.59 10.80
CA GLU A 75 7.58 -16.91 11.20
C GLU A 75 8.93 -17.25 10.54
N ASP A 76 9.08 -16.93 9.25
CA ASP A 76 10.32 -17.17 8.52
C ASP A 76 11.46 -16.25 9.00
N ALA A 77 11.15 -14.97 9.25
CA ALA A 77 12.10 -14.05 9.87
C ALA A 77 12.54 -14.56 11.24
N LEU A 78 11.61 -15.00 12.10
CA LEU A 78 11.91 -15.55 13.42
C LEU A 78 12.79 -16.80 13.35
N LYS A 79 12.53 -17.72 12.42
CA LYS A 79 13.39 -18.90 12.22
C LYS A 79 14.81 -18.48 11.81
N MET A 80 14.92 -17.55 10.86
CA MET A 80 16.22 -17.08 10.37
C MET A 80 17.05 -16.41 11.47
N VAL A 81 16.43 -15.49 12.22
CA VAL A 81 17.13 -14.76 13.29
C VAL A 81 17.41 -15.64 14.50
N HIS A 82 16.56 -16.65 14.77
CA HIS A 82 16.83 -17.64 15.80
C HIS A 82 18.05 -18.51 15.47
N MET A 83 18.18 -18.94 14.22
CA MET A 83 19.39 -19.65 13.77
C MET A 83 20.63 -18.76 13.89
N LYS A 84 20.53 -17.48 13.51
CA LYS A 84 21.64 -16.52 13.72
C LYS A 84 22.01 -16.41 15.20
N ALA A 85 21.02 -16.29 16.09
CA ALA A 85 21.26 -16.23 17.52
C ALA A 85 21.93 -17.51 18.05
N GLN A 86 21.59 -18.70 17.53
CA GLN A 86 22.29 -19.94 17.89
C GLN A 86 23.77 -19.91 17.49
N ILE A 87 24.08 -19.43 16.28
CA ILE A 87 25.45 -19.34 15.76
C ILE A 87 26.29 -18.35 16.59
N ASP A 88 25.69 -17.22 16.96
CA ASP A 88 26.36 -16.14 17.67
C ASP A 88 26.33 -16.31 19.21
N ASN A 89 25.93 -17.48 19.72
CA ASN A 89 25.74 -17.78 21.15
C ASN A 89 24.74 -16.83 21.87
N GLY A 90 23.77 -16.28 21.15
CA GLY A 90 22.68 -15.42 21.62
C GLY A 90 21.49 -16.16 22.26
N LEU A 91 21.73 -17.32 22.88
CA LEU A 91 20.68 -18.12 23.55
C LEU A 91 20.46 -17.76 25.03
N GLY A 92 21.19 -16.77 25.54
CA GLY A 92 21.01 -16.26 26.89
C GLY A 92 19.79 -15.34 27.02
N ASP A 93 19.60 -14.85 28.24
CA ASP A 93 18.61 -13.82 28.53
C ASP A 93 19.20 -12.44 28.22
N ASN A 94 18.46 -11.59 27.49
CA ASN A 94 18.85 -10.20 27.17
C ASN A 94 20.22 -10.07 26.51
N VAL A 95 20.50 -10.89 25.49
CA VAL A 95 21.75 -10.85 24.72
C VAL A 95 21.61 -9.88 23.55
N ASN A 96 22.51 -8.91 23.46
CA ASN A 96 22.57 -8.01 22.32
C ASN A 96 23.38 -8.64 21.18
N LEU A 97 22.77 -8.71 20.00
CA LEU A 97 23.41 -9.19 18.77
C LEU A 97 23.45 -8.06 17.74
N ASP A 98 24.59 -7.93 17.06
CA ASP A 98 24.71 -6.94 15.99
C ASP A 98 23.99 -7.42 14.73
N THR A 99 23.09 -6.56 14.26
CA THR A 99 22.36 -6.71 12.99
C THR A 99 22.81 -5.66 12.00
N GLN A 100 22.41 -5.81 10.74
CA GLN A 100 22.63 -4.80 9.71
C GLN A 100 21.98 -3.44 10.00
N PHE A 101 21.02 -3.37 10.93
CA PHE A 101 20.32 -2.14 11.33
C PHE A 101 20.75 -1.62 12.71
N GLY A 102 21.74 -2.26 13.34
CA GLY A 102 22.22 -1.94 14.68
C GLY A 102 22.11 -3.11 15.65
N SER A 103 22.49 -2.88 16.89
CA SER A 103 22.44 -3.91 17.93
C SER A 103 20.98 -4.16 18.34
N TYR A 104 20.56 -5.42 18.31
CA TYR A 104 19.21 -5.85 18.65
C TYR A 104 19.25 -6.85 19.81
N GLN A 105 18.33 -6.72 20.76
CA GLN A 105 18.25 -7.57 21.94
C GLN A 105 17.46 -8.85 21.67
N PHE A 106 18.03 -9.98 22.09
CA PHE A 106 17.45 -11.31 22.01
C PHE A 106 17.26 -11.89 23.42
N TYR A 107 16.22 -12.67 23.57
CA TYR A 107 15.91 -13.45 24.76
C TYR A 107 15.74 -14.92 24.35
N ARG A 108 16.61 -15.80 24.87
CA ARG A 108 16.60 -17.24 24.57
C ARG A 108 16.64 -17.56 23.07
N GLY A 109 17.40 -16.76 22.33
CA GLY A 109 17.54 -16.87 20.89
C GLY A 109 16.38 -16.29 20.07
N TYR A 110 15.36 -15.69 20.68
CA TYR A 110 14.31 -14.98 19.96
C TYR A 110 14.50 -13.47 20.12
N PRO A 111 14.28 -12.67 19.07
CA PRO A 111 14.37 -11.22 19.19
C PRO A 111 13.24 -10.72 20.09
N GLU A 112 13.50 -9.73 20.93
CA GLU A 112 12.40 -9.00 21.58
C GLU A 112 11.52 -8.31 20.50
N THR A 113 10.33 -7.82 20.84
CA THR A 113 9.52 -7.02 19.90
C THR A 113 10.05 -5.59 19.80
N LYS A 114 10.64 -5.11 20.90
CA LYS A 114 11.32 -3.83 21.04
C LYS A 114 12.65 -4.07 21.76
N SER A 115 13.75 -3.69 21.13
CA SER A 115 15.10 -3.81 21.67
C SER A 115 15.47 -2.61 22.53
N GLU A 116 15.94 -2.84 23.76
CA GLU A 116 16.53 -1.81 24.63
C GLU A 116 18.02 -1.56 24.35
N ALA A 117 18.59 -2.20 23.32
CA ALA A 117 20.02 -2.10 23.00
C ALA A 117 20.46 -0.73 22.43
N THR A 118 19.52 0.10 21.96
CA THR A 118 19.80 1.41 21.34
C THR A 118 18.81 2.49 21.80
N ASN A 119 19.17 3.76 21.61
CA ASN A 119 18.29 4.92 21.83
C ASN A 119 18.24 5.82 20.58
N PRO A 120 17.11 5.95 19.87
CA PRO A 120 15.83 5.31 20.14
C PRO A 120 15.88 3.79 19.94
N ASN A 121 14.98 3.09 20.62
CA ASN A 121 14.88 1.62 20.57
C ASN A 121 14.60 1.12 19.15
N LEU A 122 15.18 -0.03 18.79
CA LEU A 122 14.85 -0.74 17.55
C LEU A 122 13.61 -1.63 17.75
N TYR A 123 12.87 -1.86 16.68
CA TYR A 123 11.64 -2.66 16.70
C TYR A 123 11.73 -3.82 15.71
N PHE A 124 11.08 -4.95 16.03
CA PHE A 124 11.24 -6.22 15.32
C PHE A 124 10.90 -6.14 13.82
N LEU A 125 9.73 -5.62 13.45
CA LEU A 125 9.28 -5.56 12.05
C LEU A 125 10.12 -4.58 11.23
N GLU A 126 10.54 -3.46 11.83
CA GLU A 126 11.52 -2.54 11.22
C GLU A 126 12.87 -3.25 10.96
N THR A 127 13.36 -4.01 11.94
CA THR A 127 14.68 -4.63 11.90
C THR A 127 14.74 -5.86 11.00
N PHE A 128 13.69 -6.68 10.95
CA PHE A 128 13.78 -8.02 10.34
C PHE A 128 12.89 -8.21 9.11
N LEU A 129 11.82 -7.43 8.93
CA LEU A 129 10.95 -7.57 7.75
C LEU A 129 11.26 -6.61 6.61
N GLN A 130 12.10 -5.58 6.84
CA GLN A 130 12.57 -4.66 5.78
C GLN A 130 11.44 -4.10 4.91
N LEU A 131 10.36 -3.61 5.54
CA LEU A 131 9.13 -3.17 4.86
C LEU A 131 9.32 -1.89 3.99
N GLY A 132 10.53 -1.38 3.85
CA GLY A 132 10.85 -0.14 3.15
C GLY A 132 10.56 1.10 4.00
N ALA A 133 10.49 2.26 3.32
CA ALA A 133 10.17 3.53 3.96
C ALA A 133 8.66 3.64 4.23
N ALA A 134 8.30 4.03 5.45
CA ALA A 134 6.90 4.26 5.82
C ALA A 134 6.39 5.60 5.25
N ASP A 135 5.10 5.66 4.92
CA ASP A 135 4.44 6.90 4.50
C ASP A 135 4.28 7.87 5.67
N SER A 136 4.07 7.32 6.87
CA SER A 136 4.07 8.07 8.13
C SER A 136 4.58 7.17 9.25
N GLU A 137 5.35 7.76 10.16
CA GLU A 137 5.82 7.08 11.35
C GLU A 137 5.80 7.98 12.58
N SER A 138 5.57 7.35 13.73
CA SER A 138 5.75 7.93 15.05
C SER A 138 6.47 6.91 15.92
N LYS A 139 7.65 7.28 16.42
CA LYS A 139 8.55 6.38 17.16
C LYS A 139 9.06 7.09 18.41
N ASN A 140 9.07 6.38 19.53
CA ASN A 140 9.75 6.75 20.77
C ASN A 140 10.40 5.50 21.39
N ASN A 141 10.78 5.53 22.67
CA ASN A 141 11.41 4.39 23.36
C ASN A 141 10.42 3.34 23.89
N LEU A 142 9.11 3.56 23.75
CA LEU A 142 8.06 2.66 24.23
C LEU A 142 7.30 2.00 23.09
N THR A 143 7.00 2.78 22.05
CA THR A 143 6.17 2.35 20.94
C THR A 143 6.67 2.88 19.60
N ARG A 144 6.41 2.11 18.55
CA ARG A 144 6.48 2.55 17.16
C ARG A 144 5.13 2.30 16.49
N THR A 145 4.65 3.30 15.75
CA THR A 145 3.51 3.16 14.83
C THR A 145 3.97 3.65 13.47
N ALA A 146 3.76 2.85 12.43
CA ALA A 146 4.10 3.20 11.06
C ALA A 146 2.98 2.78 10.11
N ASN A 147 2.76 3.54 9.04
CA ASN A 147 1.79 3.19 8.02
C ASN A 147 2.47 3.04 6.66
N TYR A 148 2.08 2.00 5.93
CA TYR A 148 2.51 1.63 4.59
C TYR A 148 1.25 1.50 3.73
N ALA A 149 0.86 2.57 3.04
CA ALA A 149 -0.43 2.72 2.39
C ALA A 149 -1.61 2.34 3.30
N ASN A 150 -2.22 1.17 3.08
CA ASN A 150 -3.37 0.67 3.86
C ASN A 150 -2.98 -0.29 4.99
N ILE A 151 -1.69 -0.56 5.17
CA ILE A 151 -1.16 -1.46 6.19
C ILE A 151 -0.56 -0.63 7.31
N GLY A 152 -1.05 -0.83 8.53
CA GLY A 152 -0.44 -0.28 9.74
C GLY A 152 0.51 -1.30 10.37
N VAL A 153 1.54 -0.78 11.03
CA VAL A 153 2.48 -1.51 11.87
C VAL A 153 2.50 -0.86 13.24
N TYR A 154 2.38 -1.67 14.28
CA TYR A 154 2.45 -1.24 15.67
C TYR A 154 3.39 -2.14 16.44
N GLU A 155 4.31 -1.56 17.21
CA GLU A 155 5.30 -2.32 17.97
C GLU A 155 5.50 -1.70 19.34
N ASP A 156 5.53 -2.55 20.38
CA ASP A 156 5.81 -2.20 21.77
C ASP A 156 6.66 -3.29 22.46
N ASN A 157 6.75 -3.27 23.80
CA ASN A 157 7.57 -4.21 24.57
C ASN A 157 7.07 -5.67 24.62
N GLY A 158 5.88 -5.96 24.09
CA GLY A 158 5.32 -7.31 24.11
C GLY A 158 4.78 -7.76 22.77
N PHE A 159 4.43 -6.83 21.89
CA PHE A 159 3.72 -7.10 20.64
C PHE A 159 4.28 -6.30 19.48
N SER A 160 4.48 -6.98 18.36
CA SER A 160 4.71 -6.41 17.04
C SER A 160 3.59 -6.88 16.11
N ARG A 161 2.73 -5.96 15.69
CA ARG A 161 1.56 -6.20 14.84
C ARG A 161 1.72 -5.57 13.47
N ILE A 162 1.24 -6.26 12.44
CA ILE A 162 1.16 -5.76 11.06
C ILE A 162 -0.19 -6.17 10.46
N GLY A 163 -0.91 -5.22 9.88
CA GLY A 163 -2.23 -5.51 9.33
C GLY A 163 -3.00 -4.29 8.87
N TYR A 164 -4.30 -4.43 8.69
CA TYR A 164 -5.17 -3.34 8.28
C TYR A 164 -5.73 -2.60 9.49
N GLY A 165 -5.60 -1.28 9.49
CA GLY A 165 -6.09 -0.42 10.57
C GLY A 165 -5.12 0.72 10.88
N SER A 166 -5.32 1.36 12.03
CA SER A 166 -4.49 2.44 12.52
C SER A 166 -4.15 2.28 14.01
N GLY A 167 -3.19 3.06 14.50
CA GLY A 167 -2.76 3.03 15.89
C GLY A 167 -2.20 1.66 16.26
N ASN A 168 -2.78 1.01 17.27
CA ASN A 168 -2.35 -0.31 17.76
C ASN A 168 -3.02 -1.50 17.07
N LEU A 169 -3.79 -1.25 16.00
CA LEU A 169 -4.50 -2.25 15.18
C LEU A 169 -5.63 -3.01 15.87
N LEU A 170 -6.05 -2.58 17.08
CA LEU A 170 -7.11 -3.27 17.84
C LEU A 170 -8.53 -2.86 17.46
N ALA A 171 -8.73 -1.68 16.84
CA ALA A 171 -10.07 -1.19 16.51
C ALA A 171 -10.72 -1.91 15.31
N GLY A 172 -9.91 -2.54 14.45
CA GLY A 172 -10.34 -3.16 13.19
C GLY A 172 -9.81 -4.59 12.97
N LEU A 173 -9.30 -5.22 14.03
CA LEU A 173 -8.94 -6.64 14.18
C LEU A 173 -8.72 -7.45 12.88
N CYS A 174 -7.74 -7.03 12.08
CA CYS A 174 -7.31 -7.68 10.85
C CYS A 174 -5.78 -7.58 10.76
N TYR A 175 -5.05 -8.36 11.55
CA TYR A 175 -3.60 -8.27 11.68
C TYR A 175 -2.93 -9.59 12.02
N ALA A 176 -1.63 -9.68 11.71
CA ALA A 176 -0.72 -10.67 12.25
C ALA A 176 0.06 -10.06 13.41
N GLU A 177 0.36 -10.87 14.42
CA GLU A 177 1.02 -10.45 15.65
C GLU A 177 2.15 -11.40 15.99
N TYR A 178 3.36 -10.86 16.13
CA TYR A 178 4.41 -11.47 16.91
C TYR A 178 4.30 -10.98 18.35
N PHE A 179 4.20 -11.89 19.31
CA PHE A 179 4.30 -11.55 20.72
C PHE A 179 5.56 -12.19 21.31
N HIS A 180 6.24 -11.42 22.17
CA HIS A 180 7.38 -11.91 22.93
C HIS A 180 7.32 -11.34 24.34
N THR A 181 7.13 -12.21 25.31
CA THR A 181 7.09 -11.88 26.74
C THR A 181 8.13 -12.70 27.48
N SER A 182 8.34 -12.41 28.77
CA SER A 182 9.23 -13.21 29.61
C SER A 182 8.78 -14.67 29.81
N LEU A 183 7.53 -14.99 29.49
CA LEU A 183 6.94 -16.32 29.72
C LEU A 183 6.64 -17.09 28.43
N ALA A 184 6.36 -16.39 27.34
CA ALA A 184 5.92 -16.99 26.09
C ALA A 184 6.23 -16.09 24.90
N GLN A 185 6.47 -16.73 23.77
CA GLN A 185 6.65 -16.12 22.46
C GLN A 185 5.87 -16.89 21.40
N GLY A 186 5.45 -16.22 20.34
CA GLY A 186 4.74 -16.86 19.25
C GLY A 186 4.21 -15.88 18.22
N VAL A 187 3.62 -16.43 17.17
CA VAL A 187 2.94 -15.67 16.13
C VAL A 187 1.46 -16.08 16.12
N SER A 188 0.57 -15.11 16.00
CA SER A 188 -0.86 -15.35 15.84
C SER A 188 -1.46 -14.40 14.82
N ILE A 189 -2.68 -14.68 14.36
CA ILE A 189 -3.43 -13.80 13.47
C ILE A 189 -4.83 -13.55 14.03
N GLU A 190 -5.36 -12.38 13.72
CA GLU A 190 -6.74 -12.00 14.00
C GLU A 190 -7.37 -11.50 12.69
N THR A 191 -8.52 -12.09 12.33
CA THR A 191 -9.16 -11.89 11.03
C THR A 191 -10.63 -11.49 11.12
N ARG A 192 -11.17 -11.32 12.33
CA ARG A 192 -12.60 -10.95 12.54
C ARG A 192 -12.98 -9.61 11.92
N GLY A 193 -12.03 -8.68 11.78
CA GLY A 193 -12.20 -7.37 11.18
C GLY A 193 -11.71 -7.27 9.73
N CYS A 194 -11.26 -8.39 9.16
CA CYS A 194 -11.16 -8.54 7.71
C CYS A 194 -12.59 -8.77 7.17
#